data_AF-A0A935LG52-F1
#
_entry.id   AF-A0A935LG52-F1
#
_cell.length_a   1.000
_cell.length_b   1.000
_cell.length_c   1.000
_cell.angle_alpha   90.00
_cell.angle_beta   90.00
_cell.angle_gamma   90.00
#
_symmetry.space_group_name_H-M   'P 1'
#
loop_
_entity.id
_entity.type
_entity.pdbx_description
1 polymer ?
#
loop_
_entity_poly.entity_id
_entity_poly.type
_entity_poly.pdbx_seq_one_letter_code
_entity_poly.pdbx_strand_id
1 'polypeptide(L)'
;MDSDLGRYLYASVYASVTGRSPRGHAEFPLPDLAPAHANWTSGKFVDRFKVQLFDQPSSTITSHISKDGHYFIHPDPRQCRSLSVREAARLETFPDNYFSQGGRTQQFHQVGNAVPPLLANHIASVVKRVIPQ
;
A
#
# COMPACT_ATOMS: atom_id res chain seq x y z
N MET A 1 4.91 13.55 -12.62
CA MET A 1 4.85 13.83 -11.18
C MET A 1 3.54 14.56 -10.86
N ASP A 2 3.26 15.69 -11.52
CA ASP A 2 2.01 16.44 -11.29
C ASP A 2 0.74 15.67 -11.65
N SER A 3 0.77 14.89 -12.74
CA SER A 3 -0.35 14.03 -13.12
C SER A 3 -0.61 12.91 -12.12
N ASP A 4 0.41 12.39 -11.43
CA ASP A 4 0.21 11.38 -10.38
C ASP A 4 -0.40 11.97 -9.12
N LEU A 5 -0.04 13.21 -8.77
CA LEU A 5 -0.71 13.93 -7.67
C LEU A 5 -2.21 14.10 -7.96
N GLY A 6 -2.55 14.50 -9.19
CA GLY A 6 -3.94 14.58 -9.64
C GLY A 6 -4.64 13.21 -9.57
N ARG A 7 -3.96 12.13 -9.98
CA ARG A 7 -4.52 10.79 -9.90
C ARG A 7 -4.76 10.33 -8.46
N TYR A 8 -3.83 10.64 -7.56
CA TYR A 8 -3.94 10.30 -6.15
C TYR A 8 -5.04 11.10 -5.47
N LEU A 9 -5.17 12.38 -5.78
CA LEU A 9 -6.28 13.22 -5.33
C LEU A 9 -7.62 12.62 -5.77
N TYR A 10 -7.78 12.34 -7.07
CA TYR A 10 -9.01 11.74 -7.58
C TYR A 10 -9.31 10.39 -6.91
N ALA A 11 -8.34 9.48 -6.87
CA ALA A 11 -8.53 8.14 -6.32
C ALA A 11 -8.89 8.18 -4.83
N SER A 12 -8.22 9.01 -4.03
CA SER A 12 -8.49 9.15 -2.59
C SER A 12 -9.84 9.83 -2.31
N VAL A 13 -10.24 10.85 -3.08
CA VAL A 13 -11.58 11.44 -2.99
C VAL A 13 -12.65 10.41 -3.36
N TYR A 14 -12.48 9.73 -4.50
CA TYR A 14 -13.39 8.66 -4.92
C TYR A 14 -13.54 7.60 -3.83
N ALA A 15 -12.43 7.18 -3.22
CA ALA A 15 -12.42 6.20 -2.13
C ALA A 15 -13.12 6.70 -0.87
N SER A 16 -12.95 7.98 -0.50
CA SER A 16 -13.62 8.59 0.65
C SER A 16 -15.15 8.67 0.51
N VAL A 17 -15.65 8.83 -0.72
CA VAL A 17 -17.09 8.95 -1.00
C VAL A 17 -17.75 7.59 -1.21
N THR A 18 -17.06 6.66 -1.87
CA THR A 18 -17.65 5.37 -2.30
C THR A 18 -17.29 4.19 -1.39
N GLY A 19 -16.33 4.37 -0.48
CA GLY A 19 -15.80 3.28 0.36
C GLY A 19 -14.95 2.27 -0.41
N ARG A 20 -14.52 2.55 -1.65
CA ARG A 20 -13.64 1.68 -2.45
C ARG A 20 -12.80 2.48 -3.46
N SER A 21 -11.69 1.91 -3.90
CA SER A 21 -10.88 2.53 -4.97
C SER A 21 -11.60 2.48 -6.33
N PRO A 22 -11.33 3.46 -7.22
CA PRO A 22 -11.81 3.40 -8.60
C PRO A 22 -11.14 2.25 -9.35
N ARG A 23 -11.86 1.63 -10.30
CA ARG A 23 -11.37 0.49 -11.08
C ARG A 23 -11.39 0.78 -12.58
N GLY A 24 -10.21 0.66 -13.18
CA GLY A 24 -9.98 0.78 -14.61
C GLY A 24 -10.33 2.16 -15.17
N HIS A 25 -10.34 2.28 -16.49
CA HIS A 25 -10.60 3.54 -17.16
C HIS A 25 -12.06 4.02 -17.04
N ALA A 26 -13.02 3.11 -16.80
CA ALA A 26 -14.44 3.45 -16.74
C ALA A 26 -14.80 4.27 -15.49
N GLU A 27 -14.18 3.95 -14.34
CA GLU A 27 -14.36 4.67 -13.08
C GLU A 27 -13.30 5.75 -12.86
N PHE A 28 -12.43 5.95 -13.86
CA PHE A 28 -11.40 6.98 -13.90
C PHE A 28 -11.51 7.78 -15.22
N PRO A 29 -12.66 8.45 -15.48
CA PRO A 29 -12.97 9.04 -16.78
C PRO A 29 -12.37 10.44 -16.94
N LEU A 30 -11.10 10.62 -16.54
CA LEU A 30 -10.37 11.89 -16.63
C LEU A 30 -9.26 11.74 -17.67
N PRO A 31 -9.47 12.16 -18.93
CA PRO A 31 -8.50 11.98 -20.02
C PRO A 31 -7.11 12.54 -19.67
N ASP A 32 -7.06 13.71 -19.05
CA ASP A 32 -5.82 14.37 -18.64
C ASP A 32 -5.05 13.62 -17.55
N LEU A 33 -5.75 12.77 -16.80
CA LEU A 33 -5.17 11.93 -15.75
C LEU A 33 -5.06 10.46 -16.18
N ALA A 34 -5.36 10.11 -17.43
CA ALA A 34 -5.11 8.76 -17.93
C ALA A 34 -3.60 8.46 -17.87
N PRO A 35 -3.17 7.28 -17.37
CA PRO A 35 -1.76 6.91 -17.41
C PRO A 35 -1.34 6.57 -18.84
N ALA A 36 -0.09 6.89 -19.19
CA ALA A 36 0.50 6.58 -20.49
C ALA A 36 0.91 5.09 -20.59
N HIS A 37 -0.07 4.19 -20.52
CA HIS A 37 0.13 2.75 -20.67
C HIS A 37 -0.77 2.22 -21.78
N ALA A 38 -0.20 1.46 -22.71
CA ALA A 38 -0.92 0.86 -23.83
C ALA A 38 -2.08 -0.06 -23.39
N ASN A 39 -2.02 -0.59 -22.16
CA ASN A 39 -3.03 -1.47 -21.60
C ASN A 39 -4.12 -0.76 -20.79
N TRP A 40 -4.13 0.58 -20.71
CA TRP A 40 -5.07 1.33 -19.87
C TRP A 40 -6.55 0.99 -20.15
N THR A 41 -6.89 0.84 -21.43
CA THR A 41 -8.24 0.51 -21.89
C THR A 41 -8.49 -0.98 -22.08
N SER A 42 -7.50 -1.83 -21.80
CA SER A 42 -7.59 -3.28 -22.08
C SER A 42 -8.40 -4.08 -21.05
N GLY A 43 -8.81 -3.46 -19.94
CA GLY A 43 -9.42 -4.15 -18.80
C GLY A 43 -8.43 -4.95 -17.94
N LYS A 44 -7.13 -4.92 -18.25
CA LYS A 44 -6.07 -5.47 -17.39
C LYS A 44 -5.57 -4.42 -16.41
N PHE A 45 -5.16 -4.85 -15.21
CA PHE A 45 -4.65 -3.97 -14.14
C PHE A 45 -5.67 -2.87 -13.74
N VAL A 46 -6.92 -3.28 -13.55
CA VAL A 46 -8.02 -2.36 -13.18
C VAL A 46 -7.80 -1.69 -11.83
N ASP A 47 -7.00 -2.28 -10.95
CA ASP A 47 -6.69 -1.81 -9.61
C ASP A 47 -5.35 -1.06 -9.52
N ARG A 48 -4.85 -0.53 -10.65
CA ARG A 48 -3.58 0.22 -10.73
C ARG A 48 -3.45 1.37 -9.73
N PHE A 49 -4.54 2.08 -9.45
CA PHE A 49 -4.59 3.18 -8.48
C PHE A 49 -5.45 2.76 -7.29
N LYS A 50 -4.82 2.16 -6.29
CA LYS A 50 -5.51 1.60 -5.14
C LYS A 50 -5.18 2.35 -3.87
N VAL A 51 -6.24 2.80 -3.20
CA VAL A 51 -6.20 3.53 -1.94
C VAL A 51 -6.36 2.56 -0.79
N GLN A 52 -5.49 2.67 0.21
CA GLN A 52 -5.57 1.91 1.44
C GLN A 52 -6.52 2.62 2.41
N LEU A 53 -7.81 2.25 2.37
CA LEU A 53 -8.89 2.91 3.10
C LEU A 53 -8.68 2.91 4.63
N PHE A 54 -9.19 3.96 5.29
CA PHE A 54 -9.34 3.94 6.75
C PHE A 54 -10.33 2.87 7.19
N ASP A 55 -10.11 2.33 8.40
CA ASP A 55 -10.99 1.34 9.05
C ASP A 55 -11.24 0.05 8.23
N GLN A 56 -10.37 -0.21 7.24
CA GLN A 56 -10.39 -1.42 6.42
C GLN A 56 -9.03 -2.10 6.45
N PRO A 57 -8.97 -3.43 6.25
CA PRO A 57 -7.70 -4.12 6.09
C PRO A 57 -6.91 -3.56 4.90
N SER A 58 -5.61 -3.37 5.11
CA SER A 58 -4.70 -3.05 4.01
C SER A 58 -4.60 -4.22 3.02
N SER A 59 -4.25 -3.89 1.78
CA SER A 59 -3.66 -4.87 0.86
C SER A 59 -2.37 -5.44 1.46
N THR A 60 -2.04 -6.69 1.13
CA THR A 60 -0.82 -7.33 1.60
C THR A 60 0.42 -6.51 1.23
N ILE A 61 1.24 -6.15 2.21
CA ILE A 61 2.51 -5.47 1.96
C ILE A 61 3.49 -6.50 1.39
N THR A 62 3.82 -6.35 0.12
CA THR A 62 4.84 -7.17 -0.54
C THR A 62 6.10 -6.35 -0.75
N SER A 63 7.25 -6.98 -0.95
CA SER A 63 8.48 -6.25 -1.30
C SER A 63 8.35 -5.43 -2.59
N HIS A 64 7.40 -5.78 -3.47
CA HIS A 64 7.14 -5.03 -4.70
C HIS A 64 6.57 -3.62 -4.46
N ILE A 65 6.10 -3.29 -3.23
CA ILE A 65 5.74 -1.90 -2.85
C ILE A 65 6.88 -0.91 -3.10
N SER A 66 8.12 -1.39 -3.14
CA SER A 66 9.29 -0.58 -3.49
C SER A 66 9.26 -0.03 -4.92
N LYS A 67 8.47 -0.66 -5.81
CA LYS A 67 8.28 -0.30 -7.22
C LYS A 67 6.84 0.12 -7.53
N ASP A 68 5.86 -0.46 -6.84
CA ASP A 68 4.44 -0.25 -7.10
C ASP A 68 3.77 0.65 -6.05
N GLY A 69 4.15 1.93 -6.07
CA GLY A 69 3.57 2.92 -5.17
C GLY A 69 2.10 3.23 -5.47
N HIS A 70 1.64 3.03 -6.71
CA HIS A 70 0.27 3.37 -7.13
C HIS A 70 -0.76 2.41 -6.54
N TYR A 71 -0.35 1.21 -6.16
CA TYR A 71 -1.20 0.23 -5.47
C TYR A 71 -1.41 0.53 -3.98
N PHE A 72 -0.60 1.42 -3.40
CA PHE A 72 -0.60 1.73 -1.97
C PHE A 72 -0.74 3.24 -1.75
N ILE A 73 -1.80 3.84 -2.28
CA ILE A 73 -2.10 5.27 -2.13
C ILE A 73 -2.63 5.53 -0.71
N HIS A 74 -2.14 6.61 -0.09
CA HIS A 74 -2.57 7.06 1.22
C HIS A 74 -4.04 7.56 1.17
N PRO A 75 -4.89 7.22 2.16
CA PRO A 75 -6.32 7.51 2.12
C PRO A 75 -6.69 8.99 2.28
N ASP A 76 -5.88 9.80 2.97
CA ASP A 76 -6.12 11.25 3.12
C ASP A 76 -5.88 11.99 1.78
N PRO A 77 -6.92 12.57 1.15
CA PRO A 77 -6.79 13.25 -0.12
C PRO A 77 -5.90 14.48 -0.11
N ARG A 78 -5.64 15.07 1.05
CA ARG A 78 -4.78 16.25 1.17
C ARG A 78 -3.30 15.91 1.03
N GLN A 79 -2.94 14.63 1.13
CA GLN A 79 -1.55 14.20 1.12
C GLN A 79 -1.06 13.76 -0.27
N CYS A 80 -1.96 13.34 -1.16
CA CYS A 80 -1.66 12.96 -2.55
C CYS A 80 -0.36 12.17 -2.71
N ARG A 81 -0.20 11.05 -2.00
CA ARG A 81 1.03 10.24 -2.01
C ARG A 81 0.75 8.76 -1.80
N SER A 82 1.74 7.93 -2.09
CA SER A 82 1.77 6.54 -1.63
C SER A 82 2.12 6.45 -0.14
N LEU A 83 1.90 5.28 0.46
CA LEU A 83 2.37 4.96 1.79
C LEU A 83 3.89 5.15 1.90
N SER A 84 4.30 5.64 3.06
CA SER A 84 5.68 5.70 3.50
C SER A 84 6.16 4.33 3.97
N VAL A 85 7.47 4.16 4.10
CA VAL A 85 8.07 2.96 4.70
C VAL A 85 7.51 2.73 6.11
N ARG A 86 7.33 3.81 6.89
CA ARG A 86 6.84 3.72 8.27
C ARG A 86 5.40 3.26 8.33
N GLU A 87 4.54 3.72 7.43
CA GLU A 87 3.15 3.26 7.37
C GLU A 87 3.08 1.80 6.95
N ALA A 88 3.86 1.39 5.94
CA ALA A 88 3.97 -0.02 5.56
C ALA A 88 4.47 -0.89 6.73
N ALA A 89 5.46 -0.42 7.49
CA ALA A 89 5.98 -1.12 8.66
C ALA A 89 4.92 -1.27 9.77
N ARG A 90 4.10 -0.25 10.01
CA ARG A 90 3.00 -0.31 10.97
C ARG A 90 1.93 -1.33 10.56
N LEU A 91 1.60 -1.40 9.28
CA LEU A 91 0.68 -2.41 8.74
C LEU A 91 1.23 -3.83 8.95
N GLU A 92 2.54 -3.99 8.85
CA GLU A 92 3.25 -5.23 9.18
C GLU A 92 3.49 -5.41 10.69
N THR A 93 2.84 -4.62 11.56
CA THR A 93 2.93 -4.70 13.04
C THR A 93 4.34 -4.46 13.62
N PHE A 94 5.23 -3.81 12.88
CA PHE A 94 6.51 -3.37 13.45
C PHE A 94 6.28 -2.30 14.51
N PRO A 95 6.99 -2.37 15.64
CA PRO A 95 6.95 -1.30 16.62
C PRO A 95 7.64 -0.05 16.06
N ASP A 96 7.18 1.13 16.48
CA ASP A 96 7.67 2.41 15.95
C ASP A 96 9.14 2.68 16.29
N ASN A 97 9.70 1.99 17.29
CA ASN A 97 11.12 2.03 17.65
C ASN A 97 12.01 1.07 16.83
N TYR A 98 11.45 0.35 15.85
CA TYR A 98 12.23 -0.48 14.93
C TYR A 98 12.60 0.30 13.65
N PHE A 99 13.89 0.33 13.31
CA PHE A 99 14.43 1.12 12.20
C PHE A 99 14.97 0.25 11.07
N SER A 100 14.28 0.23 9.93
CA SER A 100 14.79 -0.33 8.67
C SER A 100 15.97 0.47 8.16
N GLN A 101 16.97 -0.20 7.58
CA GLN A 101 18.24 0.42 7.19
C GLN A 101 18.39 0.55 5.66
N GLY A 102 19.30 1.42 5.22
CA GLY A 102 19.61 1.62 3.80
C GLY A 102 18.67 2.59 3.08
N GLY A 103 18.69 2.58 1.75
CA GLY A 103 17.86 3.47 0.92
C GLY A 103 16.38 3.09 0.93
N ARG A 104 15.49 4.00 0.51
CA ARG A 104 14.02 3.81 0.54
C ARG A 104 13.57 2.47 -0.06
N THR A 105 14.09 2.10 -1.23
CA THR A 105 13.79 0.81 -1.89
C THR A 105 14.19 -0.39 -1.04
N GLN A 106 15.38 -0.35 -0.42
CA GLN A 106 15.88 -1.41 0.46
C GLN A 106 15.04 -1.52 1.74
N GLN A 107 14.62 -0.39 2.29
CA GLN A 107 13.74 -0.39 3.46
C GLN A 107 12.38 -1.01 3.15
N PHE A 108 11.77 -0.67 1.99
CA PHE A 108 10.54 -1.33 1.56
C PHE A 108 10.72 -2.84 1.32
N HIS A 109 11.86 -3.27 0.76
CA HIS A 109 12.16 -4.69 0.63
C HIS A 109 12.25 -5.40 1.99
N GLN A 110 12.88 -4.77 3.00
CA GLN A 110 12.94 -5.32 4.35
C GLN A 110 11.54 -5.47 4.95
N VAL A 111 10.72 -4.42 4.87
CA VAL A 111 9.35 -4.44 5.41
C VAL A 111 8.50 -5.48 4.69
N GLY A 112 8.45 -5.44 3.35
CA GLY A 112 7.56 -6.31 2.57
C GLY A 112 7.99 -7.77 2.43
N ASN A 113 9.20 -8.14 2.88
CA ASN A 113 9.63 -9.54 2.98
C ASN A 113 9.62 -10.06 4.42
N ALA A 114 9.34 -9.20 5.41
CA ALA A 114 9.35 -9.60 6.81
C ALA A 114 8.13 -10.48 7.15
N VAL A 115 8.26 -11.22 8.25
CA VAL A 115 7.11 -11.79 8.96
C VAL A 115 6.62 -10.72 9.95
N PRO A 116 5.32 -10.41 10.01
CA PRO A 116 4.78 -9.46 10.97
C PRO A 116 5.20 -9.81 12.42
N PRO A 117 5.83 -8.89 13.19
CA PRO A 117 6.30 -9.21 14.53
C PRO A 117 5.21 -9.72 15.48
N LEU A 118 3.97 -9.21 15.37
CA LEU A 118 2.87 -9.68 16.20
C LEU A 118 2.50 -11.14 15.88
N LEU A 119 2.48 -11.51 14.60
CA LEU A 119 2.28 -12.90 14.17
C LEU A 119 3.40 -13.80 14.67
N ALA A 120 4.66 -13.38 14.51
CA ALA A 120 5.82 -14.11 15.00
C ALA A 120 5.77 -14.33 16.53
N ASN A 121 5.34 -13.32 17.29
CA ASN A 121 5.16 -13.42 18.73
C ASN A 121 4.09 -14.45 19.12
N HIS A 122 2.94 -14.47 18.43
CA HIS A 122 1.91 -15.49 18.66
C HIS A 122 2.42 -16.90 18.37
N ILE A 123 3.14 -17.11 17.27
CA ILE A 123 3.76 -18.41 16.95
C ILE A 123 4.77 -18.80 18.03
N ALA A 124 5.66 -17.88 18.42
CA ALA A 124 6.66 -18.13 19.46
C ALA A 124 6.02 -18.51 20.81
N SER A 125 4.87 -17.93 21.17
CA SER A 125 4.14 -18.28 22.39
C SER A 125 3.61 -19.72 22.39
N VAL A 126 3.24 -20.24 21.21
CA VAL A 126 2.84 -21.65 21.04
C VAL A 126 4.07 -22.54 21.18
N VAL A 127 5.15 -22.21 20.48
CA VAL A 127 6.42 -22.96 20.50
C VAL A 127 6.99 -23.03 21.92
N LYS A 128 6.98 -21.92 22.67
CA LYS A 128 7.47 -21.87 24.06
C LYS A 128 6.75 -22.88 24.97
N ARG A 129 5.47 -23.18 24.73
CA ARG A 129 4.71 -24.14 25.55
C ARG A 129 5.13 -25.60 25.33
N VAL A 130 5.77 -25.91 24.21
CA VAL A 130 6.19 -27.28 23.86
C VAL A 130 7.68 -27.51 24.07
N ILE A 131 8.46 -26.47 24.33
CA ILE A 131 9.87 -26.58 24.68
C ILE A 131 10.00 -26.88 26.19
N PRO A 132 10.64 -28.00 26.59
CA PRO A 132 10.93 -28.29 27.98
C PRO A 132 11.78 -27.19 28.63
N GLN A 133 11.53 -26.90 29.91
CA GLN A 133 12.33 -25.97 30.73
C GLN A 133 13.65 -26.60 31.16
#